data_AF-A0A5C7K1G0-F1
#
_entry.id   AF-A0A5C7K1G0-F1
#
_cell.length_a   1.000
_cell.length_b   1.000
_cell.length_c   1.000
_cell.angle_alpha   90.00
_cell.angle_beta   90.00
_cell.angle_gamma   90.00
#
_symmetry.space_group_name_H-M   'P 1'
#
loop_
_entity.id
_entity.type
_entity.pdbx_description
1 polymer ?
#
loop_
_entity_poly.entity_id
_entity_poly.type
_entity_poly.pdbx_seq_one_letter_code
_entity_poly.pdbx_strand_id
1 'polypeptide(L)'
;LELRNPTELATALTFGAVYAGVLLLSAALSDKAGSLGLYAVALVSGLTDVDAITLSSLRLFGQEKLAATAATTAILLAVLANLSFKFGIVVSVAGRALAIRVLGGFAAFAAGCIGGWLMAA
;
A
#
# COMPACT_ATOMS: atom_id res chain seq x y z
N LEU A 1 -11.89 -18.84 30.28
CA LEU A 1 -11.39 -17.60 29.66
C LEU A 1 -10.02 -17.91 29.10
N GLU A 2 -9.95 -18.29 27.83
CA GLU A 2 -8.65 -18.44 27.16
C GLU A 2 -8.00 -17.06 27.10
N LEU A 3 -6.86 -16.92 27.79
CA LEU A 3 -6.01 -15.74 27.69
C LEU A 3 -5.41 -15.73 26.29
N ARG A 4 -6.17 -15.19 25.32
CA ARG A 4 -5.69 -14.94 23.97
C ARG A 4 -4.56 -13.92 24.07
N ASN A 5 -3.41 -14.25 23.47
CA ASN A 5 -2.13 -13.55 23.58
C ASN A 5 -2.28 -12.01 23.55
N PRO A 6 -2.20 -11.31 24.70
CA PRO A 6 -2.58 -9.89 24.80
C PRO A 6 -1.64 -8.95 24.03
N THR A 7 -0.45 -9.42 23.67
CA THR A 7 0.58 -8.68 22.94
C THR A 7 0.66 -9.03 21.46
N GLU A 8 -0.12 -10.00 20.95
CA GLU A 8 -0.15 -10.40 19.53
C GLU A 8 1.27 -10.53 18.91
N LEU A 9 2.21 -11.08 19.70
CA LEU A 9 3.65 -10.99 19.42
C LEU A 9 4.04 -11.62 18.08
N ALA A 10 3.38 -12.72 17.72
CA ALA A 10 3.56 -13.40 16.43
C ALA A 10 3.13 -12.49 15.26
N THR A 11 1.93 -11.91 15.36
CA THR A 11 1.39 -10.95 14.37
C THR A 11 2.32 -9.75 14.19
N ALA A 12 2.83 -9.19 15.30
CA ALA A 12 3.78 -8.09 15.28
C ALA A 12 5.11 -8.47 14.60
N LEU A 13 5.66 -9.65 14.89
CA LEU A 13 6.86 -10.17 14.23
C LEU A 13 6.65 -10.38 12.73
N THR A 14 5.49 -10.92 12.32
CA THR A 14 5.15 -11.09 10.90
C THR A 14 5.07 -9.74 10.19
N PHE A 15 4.37 -8.75 10.77
CA PHE A 15 4.33 -7.41 10.21
C PHE A 15 5.73 -6.79 10.11
N GLY A 16 6.54 -6.90 11.16
CA GLY A 16 7.91 -6.40 11.18
C GLY A 16 8.79 -7.02 10.09
N ALA A 17 8.64 -8.33 9.85
CA ALA A 17 9.36 -9.02 8.78
C ALA A 17 8.94 -8.54 7.38
N VAL A 18 7.63 -8.37 7.14
CA VAL A 18 7.11 -7.83 5.87
C VAL A 18 7.60 -6.40 5.66
N TYR A 19 7.48 -5.53 6.68
CA TYR A 19 7.98 -4.17 6.64
C TYR A 19 9.48 -4.11 6.33
N ALA A 20 10.30 -4.92 7.01
CA ALA A 20 11.74 -4.97 6.76
C ALA A 20 12.06 -5.38 5.33
N GLY A 21 11.37 -6.39 4.79
CA GLY A 21 11.52 -6.82 3.40
C GLY A 21 11.14 -5.74 2.40
N VAL A 22 9.98 -5.10 2.59
CA VAL A 22 9.50 -4.02 1.71
C VAL A 22 10.41 -2.81 1.77
N LEU A 23 10.91 -2.43 2.96
CA LEU A 23 11.85 -1.33 3.12
C LEU A 23 13.16 -1.61 2.40
N LEU A 24 13.70 -2.82 2.54
CA LEU A 24 14.94 -3.23 1.88
C LEU A 24 14.79 -3.22 0.36
N LEU A 25 13.70 -3.77 -0.17
CA LEU A 25 13.42 -3.75 -1.61
C LEU A 25 13.21 -2.32 -2.12
N SER A 26 12.45 -1.51 -1.39
CA SER A 26 12.20 -0.10 -1.74
C SER A 26 13.50 0.69 -1.82
N ALA A 27 14.39 0.54 -0.83
CA ALA A 27 15.70 1.19 -0.84
C ALA A 27 16.57 0.69 -2.01
N ALA A 28 16.70 -0.64 -2.17
CA ALA A 28 17.56 -1.22 -3.19
C ALA A 28 17.11 -0.89 -4.63
N LEU A 29 15.80 -0.90 -4.88
CA LEU A 29 15.24 -0.58 -6.20
C LEU A 29 15.19 0.93 -6.44
N SER A 30 14.99 1.74 -5.40
CA SER A 30 15.11 3.20 -5.52
C SER A 30 16.54 3.63 -5.86
N ASP A 31 17.55 3.02 -5.24
CA ASP A 31 18.95 3.34 -5.53
C ASP A 31 19.37 2.93 -6.96
N LYS A 32 18.84 1.81 -7.48
CA LYS A 32 19.19 1.29 -8.81
C LYS A 32 18.37 1.86 -9.96
N ALA A 33 17.07 2.07 -9.74
CA ALA A 33 16.10 2.42 -10.79
C ALA A 33 15.33 3.72 -10.49
N GLY A 34 15.73 4.47 -9.45
CA GLY A 34 15.08 5.71 -9.03
C GLY A 34 13.63 5.48 -8.60
N SER A 35 12.79 6.49 -8.82
CA SER A 35 11.36 6.46 -8.46
C SER A 35 10.58 5.32 -9.13
N LEU A 36 10.97 4.91 -10.34
CA LEU A 36 10.36 3.77 -11.04
C LEU A 36 10.50 2.45 -10.27
N GLY A 37 11.68 2.23 -9.67
CA GLY A 37 11.92 1.04 -8.84
C GLY A 37 11.00 1.01 -7.62
N LEU A 38 10.85 2.16 -6.96
CA LEU A 38 9.92 2.30 -5.84
C LEU A 38 8.47 2.07 -6.26
N TYR A 39 8.04 2.60 -7.41
CA TYR A 39 6.67 2.42 -7.90
C TYR A 39 6.34 0.96 -8.20
N ALA A 40 7.31 0.19 -8.72
CA ALA A 40 7.14 -1.25 -8.90
C ALA A 40 6.96 -1.98 -7.56
N VAL A 41 7.79 -1.67 -6.56
CA VAL A 41 7.63 -2.23 -5.20
C VAL A 41 6.28 -1.83 -4.62
N ALA A 42 5.84 -0.59 -4.83
CA ALA A 42 4.58 -0.10 -4.30
C ALA A 42 3.35 -0.79 -4.90
N LEU A 43 3.35 -1.04 -6.21
CA LEU A 43 2.28 -1.80 -6.85
C LEU A 43 2.22 -3.24 -6.31
N VAL A 44 3.37 -3.92 -6.21
CA VAL A 44 3.43 -5.33 -5.80
C VAL A 44 3.14 -5.49 -4.30
N SER A 45 3.79 -4.73 -3.43
CA SER A 45 3.56 -4.79 -1.98
C SER A 45 2.16 -4.30 -1.62
N GLY A 46 1.71 -3.23 -2.27
CA GLY A 46 0.41 -2.61 -2.01
C GLY A 46 -0.77 -3.49 -2.38
N LEU A 47 -0.62 -4.47 -3.27
CA LEU A 47 -1.68 -5.42 -3.63
C LEU A 47 -2.29 -6.10 -2.39
N THR A 48 -1.45 -6.49 -1.43
CA THR A 48 -1.87 -7.21 -0.23
C THR A 48 -2.00 -6.31 0.99
N ASP A 49 -1.04 -5.40 1.18
CA ASP A 49 -1.02 -4.52 2.35
C ASP A 49 -0.32 -3.20 2.01
N VAL A 50 -0.99 -2.09 2.31
CA VAL A 50 -0.51 -0.75 2.02
C VAL A 50 0.41 -0.22 3.13
N ASP A 51 0.34 -0.79 4.34
CA ASP A 51 1.00 -0.23 5.52
C ASP A 51 2.52 -0.35 5.43
N ALA A 52 3.01 -1.52 5.00
CA ALA A 52 4.45 -1.79 4.88
C ALA A 52 5.14 -0.84 3.89
N ILE A 53 4.56 -0.65 2.70
CA ILE A 53 5.11 0.27 1.69
C ILE A 53 4.93 1.73 2.09
N THR A 54 3.85 2.09 2.76
CA THR A 54 3.63 3.45 3.25
C THR A 54 4.67 3.83 4.27
N LEU A 55 4.87 3.00 5.30
CA LEU A 55 5.93 3.21 6.28
C LEU A 55 7.31 3.23 5.62
N SER A 56 7.57 2.34 4.66
CA SER A 56 8.86 2.29 3.98
C SER A 56 9.13 3.57 3.18
N SER A 57 8.15 4.06 2.45
CA SER A 57 8.24 5.27 1.64
C SER A 57 8.43 6.51 2.52
N LEU A 58 7.67 6.62 3.62
CA LEU A 58 7.81 7.70 4.59
C LEU A 58 9.16 7.63 5.32
N ARG A 59 9.68 6.43 5.60
CA ARG A 59 10.99 6.25 6.22
C ARG A 59 12.12 6.71 5.31
N LEU A 60 12.04 6.43 4.00
CA LEU A 60 13.02 6.88 3.01
C LEU A 60 12.92 8.39 2.78
N PHE A 61 11.70 8.95 2.73
CA PHE A 61 11.46 10.39 2.69
C PHE A 61 12.06 11.10 3.91
N GLY A 62 11.82 10.59 5.12
CA GLY A 62 12.40 11.14 6.36
C GLY A 62 13.92 10.96 6.49
N GLN A 63 14.55 10.16 5.62
CA GLN A 63 16.00 10.05 5.48
C GLN A 63 16.55 10.92 4.34
N GLU A 64 15.72 11.76 3.73
CA GLU A 64 16.05 12.58 2.55
C GLU A 64 16.54 11.78 1.34
N LYS A 65 16.27 10.46 1.30
CA LYS A 65 16.61 9.57 0.18
C LYS A 65 15.57 9.57 -0.93
N LEU A 66 14.41 10.16 -0.67
CA LEU A 66 13.28 10.17 -1.57
C LEU A 66 12.61 11.54 -1.54
N ALA A 67 12.27 12.07 -2.71
CA ALA A 67 11.49 13.31 -2.81
C ALA A 67 10.05 13.10 -2.30
N ALA A 68 9.44 14.15 -1.75
CA ALA A 68 8.06 14.10 -1.28
C ALA A 68 7.11 13.58 -2.38
N THR A 69 7.23 14.11 -3.60
CA THR A 69 6.39 13.72 -4.75
C THR A 69 6.49 12.23 -5.08
N ALA A 70 7.70 11.64 -5.00
CA ALA A 70 7.90 10.21 -5.24
C ALA A 70 7.30 9.37 -4.10
N ALA A 71 7.41 9.81 -2.85
CA ALA A 71 6.78 9.14 -1.71
C ALA A 71 5.25 9.14 -1.81
N THR A 72 4.64 10.30 -2.10
CA THR A 72 3.17 10.40 -2.23
C THR A 72 2.66 9.60 -3.43
N THR A 73 3.38 9.60 -4.54
CA THR A 73 3.02 8.83 -5.74
C THR A 73 3.12 7.32 -5.47
N ALA A 74 4.17 6.85 -4.79
CA ALA A 74 4.30 5.45 -4.41
C ALA A 74 3.15 5.00 -3.49
N ILE A 75 2.80 5.81 -2.48
CA ILE A 75 1.68 5.53 -1.58
C ILE A 75 0.36 5.49 -2.35
N LEU A 76 0.10 6.45 -3.26
CA LEU A 76 -1.09 6.45 -4.11
C LEU A 76 -1.18 5.16 -4.94
N LEU A 77 -0.11 4.77 -5.61
CA LEU A 77 -0.06 3.55 -6.41
C LEU A 77 -0.36 2.31 -5.56
N ALA A 78 0.22 2.22 -4.36
CA ALA A 78 -0.05 1.13 -3.42
C ALA A 78 -1.51 1.08 -2.97
N VAL A 79 -2.11 2.24 -2.65
CA VAL A 79 -3.53 2.33 -2.26
C VAL A 79 -4.44 1.87 -3.41
N LEU A 80 -4.20 2.34 -4.63
CA LEU A 80 -5.00 1.95 -5.80
C LEU A 80 -4.83 0.48 -6.16
N ALA A 81 -3.63 -0.07 -6.01
CA ALA A 81 -3.34 -1.49 -6.13
C ALA A 81 -4.16 -2.33 -5.13
N ASN A 82 -4.11 -2.00 -3.84
CA ASN A 82 -4.85 -2.67 -2.77
C ASN A 82 -6.36 -2.64 -3.03
N LEU A 83 -6.86 -1.46 -3.40
CA LEU A 83 -8.28 -1.23 -3.65
C LEU A 83 -8.76 -2.06 -4.84
N SER A 84 -7.99 -2.08 -5.93
CA SER A 84 -8.30 -2.87 -7.12
C SER A 84 -8.27 -4.37 -6.81
N PHE A 85 -7.29 -4.83 -6.02
CA PHE A 85 -7.19 -6.21 -5.60
C PHE A 85 -8.38 -6.64 -4.73
N LYS A 86 -8.73 -5.85 -3.72
CA LYS A 86 -9.92 -6.09 -2.86
C LYS A 86 -11.21 -6.09 -3.67
N PHE A 87 -11.36 -5.19 -4.63
CA PHE A 87 -12.52 -5.19 -5.52
C PHE A 87 -12.56 -6.47 -6.38
N GLY A 88 -11.40 -6.90 -6.90
CA GLY A 88 -11.26 -8.17 -7.62
C GLY A 88 -11.72 -9.38 -6.78
N ILE A 89 -11.38 -9.41 -5.49
CA ILE A 89 -11.86 -10.42 -4.55
C ILE A 89 -13.38 -10.35 -4.39
N VAL A 90 -13.96 -9.16 -4.26
CA VAL A 90 -15.43 -9.01 -4.15
C VAL A 90 -16.12 -9.55 -5.42
N VAL A 91 -15.60 -9.22 -6.59
CA VAL A 91 -16.14 -9.68 -7.88
C VAL A 91 -16.07 -11.21 -7.98
N SER A 92 -14.95 -11.82 -7.59
CA SER A 92 -14.73 -13.26 -7.75
C SER A 92 -15.38 -14.12 -6.66
N VAL A 93 -15.40 -13.67 -5.41
CA VAL A 93 -15.86 -14.46 -4.26
C VAL A 93 -17.31 -14.12 -3.87
N ALA A 94 -17.69 -12.84 -3.85
CA ALA A 94 -19.01 -12.41 -3.38
C ALA A 94 -20.03 -12.22 -4.52
N GLY A 95 -19.57 -12.26 -5.76
CA GLY A 95 -20.40 -12.22 -6.95
C GLY A 95 -20.87 -10.81 -7.36
N ARG A 96 -21.49 -10.76 -8.54
CA ARG A 96 -21.80 -9.50 -9.25
C ARG A 96 -22.76 -8.58 -8.50
N ALA A 97 -23.70 -9.14 -7.73
CA ALA A 97 -24.67 -8.35 -6.97
C ALA A 97 -24.01 -7.49 -5.89
N LEU A 98 -23.04 -8.04 -5.14
CA LEU A 98 -22.30 -7.27 -4.15
C LEU A 98 -21.32 -6.31 -4.82
N ALA A 99 -20.66 -6.74 -5.90
CA ALA A 99 -19.71 -5.91 -6.64
C ALA A 99 -20.33 -4.58 -7.11
N ILE A 100 -21.54 -4.62 -7.67
CA ILE A 100 -22.24 -3.39 -8.11
C ILE A 100 -22.58 -2.48 -6.93
N ARG A 101 -22.98 -3.05 -5.79
CA ARG A 101 -23.32 -2.28 -4.58
C ARG A 101 -22.11 -1.55 -3.99
N VAL A 102 -20.92 -2.16 -4.03
CA VAL A 102 -19.70 -1.55 -3.46
C VAL A 102 -18.93 -0.69 -4.46
N LEU A 103 -19.17 -0.85 -5.77
CA LEU A 103 -18.46 -0.15 -6.83
C LEU A 103 -18.45 1.37 -6.63
N GLY A 104 -19.59 1.96 -6.26
CA GLY A 104 -19.68 3.40 -6.02
C GLY A 104 -18.75 3.87 -4.91
N GLY A 105 -18.66 3.13 -3.80
CA GLY A 105 -17.76 3.45 -2.70
C GLY A 105 -16.28 3.29 -3.08
N PHE A 106 -15.94 2.22 -3.79
CA PHE A 106 -14.58 1.99 -4.29
C PHE A 106 -14.16 3.09 -5.28
N ALA A 107 -15.03 3.45 -6.23
CA ALA A 107 -14.76 4.50 -7.21
C ALA A 107 -14.63 5.87 -6.55
N ALA A 108 -15.51 6.21 -5.60
CA ALA A 108 -15.45 7.47 -4.86
C ALA A 108 -14.16 7.58 -4.04
N PHE A 109 -13.73 6.50 -3.38
CA PHE A 109 -12.48 6.47 -2.63
C PHE A 109 -11.26 6.64 -3.56
N ALA A 110 -11.21 5.92 -4.67
CA ALA A 110 -10.15 6.07 -5.67
C ALA A 110 -10.08 7.50 -6.23
N ALA A 111 -11.25 8.07 -6.58
CA ALA A 111 -11.35 9.44 -7.07
C ALA A 111 -10.88 10.46 -6.02
N GLY A 112 -11.21 10.26 -4.74
CA GLY A 112 -10.74 11.10 -3.64
C GLY A 112 -9.22 11.07 -3.48
N CYS A 113 -8.61 9.87 -3.53
CA CYS A 113 -7.16 9.73 -3.46
C CYS A 113 -6.45 10.39 -4.65
N ILE A 114 -6.96 10.18 -5.88
CA ILE A 114 -6.40 10.78 -7.10
C ILE A 114 -6.56 12.30 -7.07
N GLY A 115 -7.74 12.79 -6.67
CA GLY A 115 -8.01 14.23 -6.55
C GLY A 115 -7.09 14.89 -5.52
N GLY A 116 -6.92 14.27 -4.35
CA GLY A 116 -5.99 14.77 -3.32
C GLY A 116 -4.54 14.80 -3.79
N TRP A 117 -4.10 13.78 -4.54
CA TRP A 117 -2.77 13.77 -5.15
C TRP A 117 -2.59 14.85 -6.21
N LEU A 118 -3.58 15.06 -7.09
CA LEU A 118 -3.54 16.13 -8.10
C LEU A 118 -3.48 17.54 -7.49
N MET A 119 -4.06 17.74 -6.31
CA MET A 119 -3.98 19.02 -5.60
C MET A 119 -2.64 19.24 -4.89
N ALA A 120 -1.89 18.17 -4.63
CA ALA A 120 -0.62 18.19 -3.92
C ALA A 120 0.62 18.09 -4.84
N ALA A 121 0.42 17.70 -6.10
CA ALA A 121 1.44 17.57 -7.14
C ALA A 121 1.70 18.91 -7.85
#